data_AF-A0A226F584-F1
#
_entry.id   AF-A0A226F584-F1
#
_cell.length_a   1.000
_cell.length_b   1.000
_cell.length_c   1.000
_cell.angle_alpha   90.00
_cell.angle_beta   90.00
_cell.angle_gamma   90.00
#
_symmetry.space_group_name_H-M   'P 1'
#
loop_
_entity.id
_entity.type
_entity.pdbx_description
1 polymer ?
#
loop_
_entity_poly.entity_id
_entity_poly.type
_entity_poly.pdbx_seq_one_letter_code
_entity_poly.pdbx_strand_id
1 'polypeptide(L)'
;MAAQRAAVRQGLFAFRTLYTSPIRPLSASSAPRLASSSLEKTPAGGPKGKASDTVPKDLKVLLASKDELEHKEKMKGTIMVDVPLDITSISGVPEEHTKSRRVRIFKPCKNAMQSGTSNTKKWKIEFETRERWENALMGWSSSGDPLSNMQIDFSDKDEAVAFCEKNGWTWFVEEPVEKPMKPKSYGANFSWNKRTRVSTK
;
A
#
# COMPACT_ATOMS: atom_id res chain seq x y z
N MET A 1 -33.99 15.96 -62.76
CA MET A 1 -33.47 14.56 -62.78
C MET A 1 -32.11 14.59 -62.10
N ALA A 2 -31.75 13.90 -61.03
CA ALA A 2 -32.36 12.98 -60.07
C ALA A 2 -31.48 13.12 -58.81
N ALA A 3 -31.96 13.62 -57.68
CA ALA A 3 -32.44 12.83 -56.53
C ALA A 3 -31.72 11.49 -56.31
N GLN A 4 -30.66 11.49 -55.49
CA GLN A 4 -30.15 10.31 -54.77
C GLN A 4 -29.89 10.77 -53.32
N ARG A 5 -30.88 10.57 -52.44
CA ARG A 5 -31.14 9.39 -51.60
C ARG A 5 -30.22 9.31 -50.38
N ALA A 6 -30.81 9.76 -49.27
CA ALA A 6 -30.45 9.46 -47.90
C ALA A 6 -30.34 7.95 -47.65
N ALA A 7 -29.34 7.55 -46.86
CA ALA A 7 -29.32 6.25 -46.18
C ALA A 7 -28.73 6.43 -44.79
N VAL A 8 -29.65 6.66 -43.87
CA VAL A 8 -29.55 6.46 -42.42
C VAL A 8 -29.01 5.06 -42.15
N ARG A 9 -27.90 4.92 -41.42
CA ARG A 9 -27.52 3.67 -40.76
C ARG A 9 -27.64 3.84 -39.26
N GLN A 10 -28.78 3.37 -38.76
CA GLN A 10 -29.04 3.07 -37.35
C GLN A 10 -28.09 1.97 -36.86
N GLY A 11 -27.80 2.05 -35.56
CA GLY A 11 -26.69 1.35 -34.93
C GLY A 11 -26.92 -0.12 -34.60
N LEU A 12 -25.84 -0.71 -34.08
CA LEU A 12 -25.89 -1.86 -33.21
C LEU A 12 -24.86 -1.65 -32.10
N PHE A 13 -25.34 -1.09 -30.98
CA PHE A 13 -24.71 -1.19 -29.68
C PHE A 13 -24.81 -2.65 -29.24
N ALA A 14 -23.71 -3.40 -29.32
CA ALA A 14 -23.62 -4.73 -28.72
C ALA A 14 -23.32 -4.57 -27.23
N PHE A 15 -24.39 -4.40 -26.43
CA PHE A 15 -24.39 -4.64 -24.99
C PHE A 15 -24.06 -6.11 -24.75
N ARG A 16 -22.81 -6.41 -24.35
CA ARG A 16 -22.45 -7.74 -23.87
C ARG A 16 -22.86 -7.83 -22.41
N THR A 17 -24.03 -8.43 -22.20
CA THR A 17 -24.61 -8.80 -20.92
C THR A 17 -23.65 -9.62 -20.05
N LEU A 18 -23.75 -9.31 -18.77
CA LEU A 18 -23.12 -9.90 -17.60
C LEU A 18 -23.04 -11.43 -17.64
N TYR A 19 -21.84 -11.98 -17.48
CA TYR A 19 -21.67 -13.34 -16.95
C TYR A 19 -21.22 -13.19 -15.51
N THR A 20 -22.20 -13.24 -14.61
CA THR A 20 -22.02 -13.42 -13.18
C THR A 20 -21.57 -14.87 -12.96
N SER A 21 -20.31 -15.05 -12.56
CA SER A 21 -19.77 -16.35 -12.20
C SER A 21 -20.04 -16.62 -10.72
N PRO A 22 -20.55 -17.81 -10.35
CA PRO A 22 -20.93 -18.12 -8.97
C PRO A 22 -19.72 -18.27 -8.04
N ILE A 23 -19.85 -17.66 -6.86
CA ILE A 23 -18.96 -17.74 -5.70
C ILE A 23 -18.86 -19.21 -5.24
N ARG A 24 -17.65 -19.75 -5.12
CA ARG A 24 -17.38 -21.05 -4.45
C ARG A 24 -16.78 -20.81 -3.05
N PRO A 25 -17.26 -21.50 -2.00
CA PRO A 25 -16.72 -21.38 -0.65
C PRO A 25 -15.56 -22.34 -0.35
N LEU A 26 -14.60 -21.79 0.40
CA LEU A 26 -13.78 -22.34 1.49
C LEU A 26 -13.15 -23.74 1.35
N SER A 27 -11.82 -23.77 1.27
CA SER A 27 -10.97 -24.89 1.71
C SER A 27 -9.85 -24.34 2.60
N ALA A 28 -9.92 -24.68 3.88
CA ALA A 28 -8.89 -24.40 4.88
C ALA A 28 -7.64 -25.24 4.62
N SER A 29 -6.47 -24.60 4.54
CA SER A 29 -5.18 -25.31 4.69
C SER A 29 -4.06 -24.34 5.05
N SER A 30 -3.57 -24.51 6.28
CA SER A 30 -2.18 -24.35 6.71
C SER A 30 -1.52 -22.97 6.60
N ALA A 31 -1.54 -22.24 7.72
CA ALA A 31 -0.62 -21.13 7.97
C ALA A 31 0.84 -21.63 8.11
N PRO A 32 1.84 -20.93 7.54
CA PRO A 32 3.25 -21.25 7.75
C PRO A 32 3.71 -20.71 9.12
N ARG A 33 4.20 -21.64 9.94
CA ARG A 33 4.88 -21.38 11.22
C ARG A 33 6.27 -20.78 10.92
N LEU A 34 6.54 -19.57 11.41
CA LEU A 34 7.90 -19.02 11.39
C LEU A 34 8.83 -19.93 12.19
N ALA A 35 9.89 -20.39 11.53
CA ALA A 35 11.05 -20.98 12.15
C ALA A 35 11.98 -19.86 12.64
N SER A 36 12.14 -19.75 13.96
CA SER A 36 13.35 -19.17 14.56
C SER A 36 14.09 -20.29 15.27
N SER A 37 15.23 -20.64 14.68
CA SER A 37 16.24 -21.53 15.21
C SER A 37 16.76 -21.05 16.57
N SER A 38 16.63 -21.88 17.60
CA SER A 38 17.51 -21.80 18.77
C SER A 38 17.78 -23.22 19.26
N LEU A 39 19.07 -23.54 19.34
CA LEU A 39 19.66 -24.80 19.78
C LEU A 39 18.97 -25.36 21.04
N GLU A 40 18.34 -26.53 20.92
CA GLU A 40 18.02 -27.34 22.10
C GLU A 40 19.27 -28.13 22.52
N LYS A 41 19.85 -27.73 23.65
CA LYS A 41 20.82 -28.53 24.40
C LYS A 41 20.03 -29.32 25.45
N THR A 42 19.92 -30.63 25.28
CA THR A 42 19.34 -31.54 26.27
C THR A 42 20.22 -31.57 27.53
N PRO A 43 19.63 -31.60 28.74
CA PRO A 43 20.24 -32.36 29.81
C PRO A 43 19.28 -33.39 30.40
N ALA A 44 19.85 -34.54 30.69
CA ALA A 44 19.23 -35.72 31.27
C ALA A 44 18.86 -35.53 32.75
N GLY A 45 17.69 -36.06 33.12
CA GLY A 45 17.45 -36.92 34.29
C GLY A 45 17.81 -36.49 35.72
N GLY A 46 16.78 -36.03 36.46
CA GLY A 46 16.52 -36.33 37.89
C GLY A 46 16.96 -35.28 38.95
N PRO A 47 16.31 -35.15 40.14
CA PRO A 47 15.24 -35.97 40.73
C PRO A 47 13.91 -35.20 40.99
N LYS A 48 12.84 -35.95 41.30
CA LYS A 48 11.55 -35.39 41.75
C LYS A 48 11.72 -34.63 43.06
N GLY A 49 11.35 -33.34 43.05
CA GLY A 49 11.29 -32.47 44.23
C GLY A 49 10.06 -31.57 44.15
N LYS A 50 9.17 -31.79 45.13
CA LYS A 50 7.97 -31.05 45.58
C LYS A 50 7.58 -29.77 44.84
N ALA A 51 6.28 -29.67 44.55
CA ALA A 51 5.59 -28.43 44.20
C ALA A 51 6.02 -27.30 45.15
N SER A 52 6.74 -26.32 44.62
CA SER A 52 6.90 -25.03 45.26
C SER A 52 5.93 -24.09 44.58
N ASP A 53 4.82 -23.83 45.27
CA ASP A 53 3.97 -22.68 45.02
C ASP A 53 4.84 -21.43 45.08
N THR A 54 5.34 -20.96 43.95
CA THR A 54 6.03 -19.67 43.90
C THR A 54 4.96 -18.60 44.00
N VAL A 55 4.75 -18.15 45.23
CA VAL A 55 4.00 -16.93 45.55
C VAL A 55 4.49 -15.81 44.61
N PRO A 56 3.61 -15.11 43.90
CA PRO A 56 4.01 -14.04 43.00
C PRO A 56 4.83 -13.00 43.79
N LYS A 57 6.07 -12.76 43.35
CA LYS A 57 7.05 -11.88 44.01
C LYS A 57 6.75 -10.39 43.82
N ASP A 58 5.50 -10.04 43.54
CA ASP A 58 5.06 -8.67 43.38
C ASP A 58 4.34 -8.24 44.65
N LEU A 59 5.05 -7.53 45.55
CA LEU A 59 4.50 -6.97 46.79
C LEU A 59 3.23 -6.13 46.53
N LYS A 60 3.11 -5.56 45.32
CA LYS A 60 1.98 -4.76 44.85
C LYS A 60 0.72 -5.57 44.54
N VAL A 61 0.84 -6.88 44.30
CA VAL A 61 -0.26 -7.81 44.02
C VAL A 61 -0.76 -8.44 45.33
N LEU A 62 0.13 -8.64 46.30
CA LEU A 62 -0.20 -9.20 47.62
C LEU A 62 -0.88 -8.19 48.57
N LEU A 63 -0.53 -6.89 48.46
CA LEU A 63 -1.12 -5.80 49.24
C LEU A 63 -2.40 -5.22 48.61
N ALA A 64 -2.71 -5.58 47.37
CA ALA A 64 -3.90 -5.09 46.68
C ALA A 64 -5.15 -5.82 47.19
N SER A 65 -6.22 -5.07 47.44
CA SER A 65 -7.52 -5.64 47.78
C SER A 65 -8.03 -6.53 46.64
N LYS A 66 -8.78 -7.60 46.96
CA LYS A 66 -9.31 -8.54 45.97
C LYS A 66 -10.14 -7.83 44.88
N ASP A 67 -10.83 -6.76 45.27
CA ASP A 67 -11.62 -5.90 44.40
C ASP A 67 -10.75 -5.10 43.39
N GLU A 68 -9.54 -4.70 43.76
CA GLU A 68 -8.60 -4.01 42.87
C GLU A 68 -8.02 -4.93 41.79
N LEU A 69 -7.83 -6.22 42.10
CA LEU A 69 -7.36 -7.21 41.13
C LEU A 69 -8.43 -7.47 40.06
N GLU A 70 -9.69 -7.64 40.48
CA GLU A 70 -10.81 -7.83 39.57
C GLU A 70 -11.06 -6.61 38.69
N HIS A 71 -10.92 -5.39 39.23
CA HIS A 71 -11.03 -4.17 38.44
C HIS A 71 -9.90 -4.05 37.40
N LYS A 72 -8.65 -4.37 37.78
CA LYS A 72 -7.52 -4.39 36.84
C LYS A 72 -7.68 -5.46 35.76
N GLU A 73 -8.25 -6.62 36.09
CA GLU A 73 -8.54 -7.67 35.11
C GLU A 73 -9.66 -7.27 34.13
N LYS A 74 -10.72 -6.63 34.63
CA LYS A 74 -11.79 -6.05 33.79
C LYS A 74 -11.25 -4.95 32.86
N MET A 75 -10.31 -4.13 33.35
CA MET A 75 -9.65 -3.07 32.57
C MET A 75 -8.56 -3.58 31.61
N LYS A 76 -8.10 -4.84 31.74
CA LYS A 76 -7.11 -5.45 30.83
C LYS A 76 -7.72 -5.96 29.52
N GLY A 77 -9.04 -5.94 29.36
CA GLY A 77 -9.70 -6.38 28.14
C GLY A 77 -9.33 -5.52 26.93
N THR A 78 -8.98 -6.16 25.80
CA THR A 78 -8.82 -5.46 24.52
C THR A 78 -10.20 -5.08 23.99
N ILE A 79 -10.42 -3.79 23.78
CA ILE A 79 -11.67 -3.28 23.22
C ILE A 79 -11.58 -3.39 21.70
N MET A 80 -12.47 -4.17 21.09
CA MET A 80 -12.64 -4.21 19.64
C MET A 80 -13.62 -3.11 19.23
N VAL A 81 -13.15 -2.18 18.41
CA VAL A 81 -13.97 -1.09 17.86
C VAL A 81 -14.01 -1.24 16.35
N ASP A 82 -15.20 -1.48 15.80
CA ASP A 82 -15.42 -1.73 14.36
C ASP A 82 -15.62 -0.44 13.55
N VAL A 83 -15.33 0.73 14.14
CA VAL A 83 -15.47 2.03 13.49
C VAL A 83 -14.22 2.31 12.65
N PRO A 84 -14.34 2.90 11.44
CA PRO A 84 -13.19 3.35 10.67
C PRO A 84 -12.33 4.31 11.51
N LEU A 85 -11.01 4.16 11.38
CA LEU A 85 -10.03 4.87 12.19
C LEU A 85 -9.77 6.27 11.64
N ASP A 86 -10.39 7.30 12.22
CA ASP A 86 -10.16 8.70 11.84
C ASP A 86 -9.14 9.36 12.79
N ILE A 87 -7.95 9.67 12.28
CA ILE A 87 -6.82 10.24 13.07
C ILE A 87 -6.71 11.77 12.87
N THR A 88 -7.55 12.35 12.02
CA THR A 88 -7.53 13.77 11.61
C THR A 88 -7.46 14.73 12.80
N SER A 89 -8.26 14.50 13.83
CA SER A 89 -8.36 15.34 15.04
C SER A 89 -7.11 15.31 15.92
N ILE A 90 -6.35 14.21 15.89
CA ILE A 90 -5.15 14.03 16.71
C ILE A 90 -3.90 14.55 16.00
N SER A 91 -3.91 14.55 14.66
CA SER A 91 -2.72 14.82 13.83
C SER A 91 -2.15 16.25 13.94
N GLY A 92 -2.94 17.22 14.42
CA GLY A 92 -2.52 18.62 14.54
C GLY A 92 -2.36 19.38 13.21
N VAL A 93 -2.72 18.75 12.09
CA VAL A 93 -2.72 19.39 10.76
C VAL A 93 -3.94 20.30 10.64
N PRO A 94 -3.78 21.57 10.21
CA PRO A 94 -4.92 22.47 10.05
C PRO A 94 -5.89 21.97 8.97
N GLU A 95 -7.19 22.17 9.20
CA GLU A 95 -8.25 21.64 8.33
C GLU A 95 -8.12 22.09 6.86
N GLU A 96 -7.56 23.28 6.65
CA GLU A 96 -7.29 23.82 5.33
C GLU A 96 -6.46 22.85 4.50
N HIS A 97 -5.43 22.21 5.06
CA HIS A 97 -4.56 21.31 4.33
C HIS A 97 -5.16 19.91 4.15
N THR A 98 -6.04 19.49 5.06
CA THR A 98 -6.71 18.18 5.00
C THR A 98 -7.78 18.14 3.91
N LYS A 99 -8.61 19.19 3.82
CA LYS A 99 -9.77 19.22 2.91
C LYS A 99 -9.47 19.75 1.51
N SER A 100 -8.60 20.77 1.39
CA SER A 100 -8.37 21.44 0.10
C SER A 100 -7.45 20.66 -0.84
N ARG A 101 -6.68 19.71 -0.31
CA ARG A 101 -5.63 19.04 -1.07
C ARG A 101 -6.07 17.66 -1.51
N ARG A 102 -5.58 17.30 -2.70
CA ARG A 102 -5.66 15.93 -3.20
C ARG A 102 -4.31 15.26 -3.16
N VAL A 103 -4.36 13.98 -2.90
CA VAL A 103 -3.22 13.10 -2.75
C VAL A 103 -3.14 12.17 -3.95
N ARG A 104 -1.97 12.11 -4.59
CA ARG A 104 -1.68 11.18 -5.67
C ARG A 104 -1.04 9.92 -5.11
N ILE A 105 -1.66 8.77 -5.35
CA ILE A 105 -1.09 7.45 -5.07
C ILE A 105 -0.63 6.84 -6.39
N PHE A 106 0.67 6.64 -6.56
CA PHE A 106 1.24 6.16 -7.83
C PHE A 106 2.50 5.31 -7.61
N LYS A 107 2.87 4.49 -8.60
CA LYS A 107 4.24 3.94 -8.68
C LYS A 107 5.08 4.86 -9.56
N PRO A 108 6.27 5.30 -9.12
CA PRO A 108 7.08 6.21 -9.89
C PRO A 108 7.58 5.55 -11.17
N CYS A 109 7.43 6.27 -12.29
CA CYS A 109 7.94 5.84 -13.57
C CYS A 109 9.46 5.67 -13.54
N LYS A 110 9.97 4.70 -14.31
CA LYS A 110 11.41 4.53 -14.50
C LYS A 110 11.98 5.79 -15.17
N ASN A 111 13.04 6.38 -14.61
CA ASN A 111 13.81 7.44 -15.28
C ASN A 111 14.20 6.97 -16.71
N ALA A 112 13.89 7.77 -17.72
CA ALA A 112 14.16 7.43 -19.12
C ALA A 112 15.67 7.32 -19.39
N MET A 113 16.49 8.14 -18.73
CA MET A 113 17.94 8.19 -18.92
C MET A 113 18.68 6.99 -18.32
N GLN A 114 18.09 6.33 -17.31
CA GLN A 114 18.72 5.21 -16.60
C GLN A 114 18.02 3.88 -16.92
N SER A 115 18.76 2.78 -16.97
CA SER A 115 18.20 1.45 -17.19
C SER A 115 17.72 0.76 -15.90
N GLY A 116 18.17 1.22 -14.73
CA GLY A 116 17.81 0.63 -13.43
C GLY A 116 16.31 0.71 -13.12
N THR A 117 15.78 -0.33 -12.47
CA THR A 117 14.33 -0.46 -12.16
C THR A 117 13.99 -0.50 -10.68
N SER A 118 14.98 -0.29 -9.79
CA SER A 118 14.79 -0.43 -8.34
C SER A 118 13.72 0.51 -7.79
N ASN A 119 13.72 1.76 -8.26
CA ASN A 119 12.86 2.82 -7.73
C ASN A 119 11.37 2.64 -8.05
N THR A 120 11.01 1.82 -9.05
CA THR A 120 9.61 1.63 -9.51
C THR A 120 8.84 0.59 -8.68
N LYS A 121 9.49 -0.10 -7.73
CA LYS A 121 8.84 -1.18 -6.97
C LYS A 121 7.87 -0.69 -5.89
N LYS A 122 8.14 0.48 -5.31
CA LYS A 122 7.38 1.04 -4.19
C LYS A 122 6.24 1.92 -4.68
N TRP A 123 5.13 1.90 -3.94
CA TRP A 123 4.07 2.89 -4.10
C TRP A 123 4.49 4.16 -3.39
N LYS A 124 4.15 5.31 -3.98
CA LYS A 124 4.46 6.62 -3.41
C LYS A 124 3.17 7.42 -3.27
N ILE A 125 3.10 8.13 -2.16
CA ILE A 125 2.11 9.15 -1.91
C ILE A 125 2.77 10.52 -2.06
N GLU A 126 2.13 11.38 -2.85
CA GLU A 126 2.58 12.75 -3.08
C GLU A 126 1.38 13.71 -3.06
N PHE A 127 1.59 14.92 -2.52
CA PHE A 127 0.57 15.96 -2.51
C PHE A 127 0.61 16.80 -3.79
N GLU A 128 -0.53 17.39 -4.14
CA GLU A 128 -0.61 18.39 -5.21
C GLU A 128 0.31 19.59 -4.92
N THR A 129 1.16 19.93 -5.89
CA THR A 129 2.12 21.04 -5.77
C THR A 129 1.42 22.38 -5.87
N ARG A 130 1.59 23.23 -4.86
CA ARG A 130 1.09 24.62 -4.86
C ARG A 130 2.09 25.59 -5.51
N GLU A 131 1.66 26.85 -5.58
CA GLU A 131 2.46 27.95 -6.11
C GLU A 131 3.83 28.07 -5.43
N ARG A 132 4.83 28.35 -6.26
CA ARG A 132 6.19 28.71 -5.88
C ARG A 132 6.50 30.03 -6.56
N TRP A 133 6.95 31.01 -5.79
CA TRP A 133 7.28 32.34 -6.28
C TRP A 133 8.78 32.62 -6.13
N GLU A 134 9.25 33.63 -6.86
CA GLU A 134 10.63 34.09 -6.78
C GLU A 134 10.83 35.00 -5.57
N ASN A 135 11.90 34.78 -4.82
CA ASN A 135 12.32 35.64 -3.73
C ASN A 135 12.98 36.91 -4.29
N ALA A 136 12.37 38.08 -4.02
CA ALA A 136 12.80 39.38 -4.54
C ALA A 136 14.29 39.73 -4.30
N LEU A 137 14.91 39.22 -3.24
CA LEU A 137 16.32 39.54 -2.93
C LEU A 137 17.32 38.63 -3.67
N MET A 138 17.09 37.31 -3.66
CA MET A 138 18.08 36.30 -4.09
C MET A 138 17.64 35.48 -5.31
N GLY A 139 16.41 35.61 -5.77
CA GLY A 139 15.86 34.82 -6.88
C GLY A 139 15.55 33.36 -6.53
N TRP A 140 15.52 33.00 -5.24
CA TRP A 140 15.22 31.63 -4.80
C TRP A 140 13.73 31.30 -4.95
N SER A 141 13.42 30.01 -5.13
CA SER A 141 12.03 29.54 -5.17
C SER A 141 11.47 29.40 -3.75
N SER A 142 10.69 30.40 -3.33
CA SER A 142 9.98 30.41 -2.05
C SER A 142 8.60 29.76 -2.19
N SER A 143 8.13 29.11 -1.11
CA SER A 143 6.80 28.51 -1.05
C SER A 143 6.22 28.63 0.35
N GLY A 144 4.90 28.80 0.45
CA GLY A 144 4.15 28.80 1.70
C GLY A 144 3.57 27.43 2.06
N ASP A 145 4.00 26.36 1.38
CA ASP A 145 3.43 25.04 1.53
C ASP A 145 4.32 24.10 2.39
N PRO A 146 3.86 23.68 3.59
CA PRO A 146 4.60 22.75 4.44
C PRO A 146 4.61 21.30 3.93
N LEU A 147 3.58 20.87 3.17
CA LEU A 147 3.43 19.47 2.73
C LEU A 147 4.02 19.21 1.34
N SER A 148 4.51 20.25 0.66
CA SER A 148 5.03 20.17 -0.70
C SER A 148 6.17 19.16 -0.89
N ASN A 149 6.95 18.87 0.15
CA ASN A 149 8.10 17.96 0.08
C ASN A 149 7.82 16.59 0.72
N MET A 150 6.57 16.34 1.13
CA MET A 150 6.20 15.09 1.79
C MET A 150 6.03 13.99 0.74
N GLN A 151 6.89 12.97 0.82
CA GLN A 151 6.80 11.75 0.03
C GLN A 151 6.86 10.56 0.96
N ILE A 152 5.86 9.68 0.85
CA ILE A 152 5.76 8.50 1.71
C ILE A 152 5.74 7.26 0.83
N ASP A 153 6.61 6.31 1.15
CA ASP A 153 6.81 5.08 0.39
C ASP A 153 6.05 3.92 1.05
N PHE A 154 5.27 3.18 0.26
CA PHE A 154 4.48 2.03 0.67
C PHE A 154 4.87 0.78 -0.13
N SER A 155 4.59 -0.39 0.45
CA SER A 155 4.81 -1.67 -0.23
C SER A 155 3.61 -2.02 -1.11
N ASP A 156 2.40 -1.81 -0.59
CA ASP A 156 1.15 -2.15 -1.27
C ASP A 156 0.26 -0.93 -1.56
N LYS A 157 -0.64 -1.09 -2.52
CA LYS A 157 -1.63 -0.07 -2.89
C LYS A 157 -2.65 0.14 -1.77
N ASP A 158 -3.12 -0.96 -1.19
CA ASP A 158 -4.20 -0.93 -0.20
C ASP A 158 -3.73 -0.30 1.11
N GLU A 159 -2.45 -0.49 1.47
CA GLU A 159 -1.82 0.21 2.60
C GLU A 159 -1.81 1.73 2.38
N ALA A 160 -1.49 2.17 1.17
CA ALA A 160 -1.48 3.59 0.82
C ALA A 160 -2.88 4.20 0.88
N VAL A 161 -3.89 3.49 0.36
CA VAL A 161 -5.30 3.91 0.42
C VAL A 161 -5.79 3.99 1.88
N ALA A 162 -5.56 2.93 2.67
CA ALA A 162 -5.92 2.91 4.08
C ALA A 162 -5.23 4.04 4.87
N PHE A 163 -4.00 4.41 4.52
CA PHE A 163 -3.31 5.54 5.14
C PHE A 163 -3.98 6.89 4.78
N CYS A 164 -4.37 7.09 3.53
CA CYS A 164 -5.10 8.30 3.13
C CYS A 164 -6.47 8.39 3.81
N GLU A 165 -7.21 7.28 3.90
CA GLU A 165 -8.51 7.20 4.57
C GLU A 165 -8.39 7.52 6.05
N LYS A 166 -7.40 6.95 6.75
CA LYS A 166 -7.14 7.24 8.17
C LYS A 166 -6.86 8.71 8.47
N ASN A 167 -6.19 9.38 7.52
CA ASN A 167 -5.88 10.81 7.62
C ASN A 167 -6.96 11.72 7.02
N GLY A 168 -8.05 11.16 6.48
CA GLY A 168 -9.15 11.91 5.89
C GLY A 168 -8.75 12.75 4.67
N TRP A 169 -7.73 12.35 3.91
CA TRP A 169 -7.29 13.07 2.72
C TRP A 169 -8.03 12.60 1.47
N THR A 170 -8.36 13.54 0.57
CA THR A 170 -8.92 13.18 -0.74
C THR A 170 -7.83 12.57 -1.60
N TRP A 171 -8.03 11.36 -2.12
CA TRP A 171 -7.00 10.64 -2.86
C TRP A 171 -7.47 10.26 -4.27
N PHE A 172 -6.50 10.04 -5.17
CA PHE A 172 -6.71 9.38 -6.45
C PHE A 172 -5.57 8.40 -6.72
N VAL A 173 -5.90 7.26 -7.34
CA VAL A 173 -4.92 6.23 -7.68
C VAL A 173 -4.59 6.27 -9.16
N GLU A 174 -3.30 6.35 -9.46
CA GLU A 174 -2.76 6.15 -10.81
C GLU A 174 -2.25 4.71 -10.94
N GLU A 175 -2.83 3.95 -11.87
CA GLU A 175 -2.42 2.56 -12.10
C GLU A 175 -1.05 2.47 -12.76
N PRO A 176 -0.16 1.59 -12.29
CA PRO A 176 1.19 1.46 -12.83
C PRO A 176 1.17 0.87 -14.25
N VAL A 177 1.87 1.53 -15.16
CA VAL A 177 2.07 1.01 -16.52
C VAL A 177 3.20 -0.03 -16.52
N GLU A 178 2.82 -1.30 -16.54
CA GLU A 178 3.77 -2.40 -16.65
C GLU A 178 4.32 -2.53 -18.08
N LYS A 179 5.63 -2.77 -18.19
CA LYS A 179 6.27 -2.96 -19.49
C LYS A 179 6.12 -4.42 -19.92
N PRO A 180 5.46 -4.71 -21.05
CA PRO A 180 5.33 -6.08 -21.52
C PRO A 180 6.69 -6.65 -21.92
N MET A 181 6.92 -7.92 -21.60
CA MET A 181 8.13 -8.63 -22.00
C MET A 181 8.11 -8.85 -23.52
N LYS A 182 9.10 -8.27 -24.21
CA LYS A 182 9.25 -8.44 -25.66
C LYS A 182 10.17 -9.63 -25.95
N PRO A 183 9.76 -10.62 -26.77
CA PRO A 183 10.66 -11.69 -27.19
C PRO A 183 11.79 -11.10 -28.04
N LYS A 184 13.04 -11.35 -27.64
CA LYS A 184 14.23 -10.89 -28.35
C LYS A 184 15.03 -12.11 -28.79
N SER A 185 15.26 -12.24 -30.10
CA SER A 185 16.14 -13.26 -30.67
C SER A 185 17.26 -12.57 -31.44
N TYR A 186 18.52 -12.82 -31.07
CA TYR A 186 19.66 -12.25 -31.77
C TYR A 186 19.77 -12.78 -33.21
N GLY A 187 19.35 -14.02 -33.47
CA GLY A 187 19.29 -14.59 -34.82
C GLY A 187 18.32 -13.85 -35.75
N ALA A 188 17.29 -13.19 -35.20
CA ALA A 188 16.36 -12.38 -35.99
C ALA A 188 17.05 -11.15 -36.63
N ASN A 189 18.17 -10.69 -36.08
CA ASN A 189 18.97 -9.58 -36.63
C ASN A 189 19.64 -9.95 -37.97
N PHE A 190 19.72 -11.24 -38.34
CA PHE A 190 20.38 -11.73 -39.57
C PHE A 190 19.45 -12.60 -40.43
N SER A 191 18.15 -12.40 -40.34
CA SER A 191 17.16 -13.17 -41.11
C SER A 191 17.36 -13.05 -42.62
N TRP A 192 17.32 -14.18 -43.34
CA TRP A 192 17.46 -14.24 -44.80
C TRP A 192 16.36 -13.48 -45.57
N ASN A 193 15.10 -13.59 -45.14
CA ASN A 193 13.93 -13.06 -45.86
C ASN A 193 12.96 -12.26 -44.96
N LYS A 194 13.44 -11.69 -43.84
CA LYS A 194 12.62 -10.79 -42.99
C LYS A 194 13.28 -9.42 -42.91
N ARG A 195 12.46 -8.38 -42.71
CA ARG A 195 12.91 -6.99 -42.57
C ARG A 195 13.58 -6.69 -41.22
N THR A 196 13.72 -7.69 -40.35
CA THR A 196 14.41 -7.58 -39.06
C THR A 196 15.93 -7.57 -39.20
N ARG A 197 16.46 -7.80 -40.42
CA ARG A 197 17.90 -7.76 -40.67
C ARG A 197 18.46 -6.36 -40.44
N VAL A 198 19.41 -6.23 -39.51
CA VAL A 198 20.11 -4.97 -39.25
C VAL A 198 21.18 -4.73 -40.30
N SER A 199 21.38 -3.47 -40.71
CA SER A 199 22.41 -3.10 -41.67
C SER A 199 23.81 -3.03 -41.04
N THR A 200 23.88 -2.71 -39.74
CA THR A 200 25.11 -2.54 -38.97
C THR A 200 24.92 -3.06 -37.54
N LYS A 201 26.02 -3.31 -36.81
CA LYS A 201 26.04 -3.78 -35.43
C LYS A 201 27.02 -2.97 -34.58
#